data_AF-A0A6I5W6F4-F1
#
_entry.id   AF-A0A6I5W6F4-F1
#
_cell.length_a   1.000
_cell.length_b   1.000
_cell.length_c   1.000
_cell.angle_alpha   90.00
_cell.angle_beta   90.00
_cell.angle_gamma   90.00
#
_symmetry.space_group_name_H-M   'P 1'
#
loop_
_entity.id
_entity.type
_entity.pdbx_description
1 polymer ?
#
loop_
_entity_poly.entity_id
_entity_poly.type
_entity_poly.pdbx_seq_one_letter_code
_entity_poly.pdbx_strand_id
1 'polypeptide(L)'
;MTFPGSDTIQVLGADKELEERLSAELTAFNNRATGAADETDMSVRVTDADGELVAGLTGWSWGDCAGINMVWVREDRRSEGWGGRLLRAAEEEARRRGCTQMSVSSFSFQAPEFYRRHGYLDTGRREGIPGGNVDHHFWKSLVTDPAAAVRLVALVELPPGAVEEGRAYEDRVLGLLGRHGGRVERRLRTGDGRTEVHVIRFDTRAGYESALADPERLALRAALGDAAPTTRVLEVEEV
;
A
#
# COMPACT_ATOMS: atom_id res chain seq x y z
N MET A 1 -13.86 38.80 -13.52
CA MET A 1 -14.91 38.26 -12.62
C MET A 1 -14.61 38.77 -11.23
N THR A 2 -15.52 39.54 -10.64
CA THR A 2 -15.36 40.19 -9.33
C THR A 2 -15.85 39.24 -8.25
N PHE A 3 -14.95 38.82 -7.36
CA PHE A 3 -15.30 38.08 -6.14
C PHE A 3 -15.80 39.05 -5.06
N PRO A 4 -16.73 38.64 -4.18
CA PRO A 4 -17.22 39.50 -3.10
C PRO A 4 -16.19 39.54 -1.96
N GLY A 5 -15.62 40.70 -1.70
CA GLY A 5 -14.59 40.93 -0.67
C GLY A 5 -13.47 41.81 -1.21
N SER A 6 -12.82 42.60 -0.36
CA SER A 6 -11.64 43.41 -0.72
C SER A 6 -10.38 42.57 -0.94
N ASP A 7 -10.55 41.31 -1.34
CA ASP A 7 -9.49 40.33 -1.42
C ASP A 7 -8.66 40.60 -2.68
N THR A 8 -7.34 40.60 -2.52
CA THR A 8 -6.39 40.81 -3.62
C THR A 8 -5.46 39.61 -3.73
N ILE A 9 -5.23 39.15 -4.96
CA ILE A 9 -4.28 38.07 -5.25
C ILE A 9 -2.94 38.70 -5.59
N GLN A 10 -1.86 38.19 -4.98
CA GLN A 10 -0.48 38.58 -5.26
C GLN A 10 0.33 37.35 -5.67
N VAL A 11 1.26 37.54 -6.61
CA VAL A 11 2.24 36.52 -7.00
C VAL A 11 3.61 37.01 -6.54
N LEU A 12 4.17 36.34 -5.54
CA LEU A 12 5.44 36.70 -4.89
C LEU A 12 6.51 35.63 -5.16
N GLY A 13 7.75 35.91 -4.74
CA GLY A 13 8.82 34.92 -4.70
C GLY A 13 8.72 34.01 -3.47
N ALA A 14 9.85 33.50 -2.98
CA ALA A 14 9.90 32.73 -1.74
C ALA A 14 9.42 33.58 -0.55
N ASP A 15 8.53 33.02 0.26
CA ASP A 15 7.91 33.68 1.41
C ASP A 15 7.83 32.69 2.57
N LYS A 16 8.84 32.73 3.44
CA LYS A 16 8.97 31.79 4.55
C LYS A 16 7.87 31.95 5.60
N GLU A 17 7.44 33.18 5.85
CA GLU A 17 6.39 33.44 6.83
C GLU A 17 5.06 32.87 6.34
N LEU A 18 4.76 33.06 5.04
CA LEU A 18 3.61 32.43 4.40
C LEU A 18 3.72 30.90 4.43
N GLU A 19 4.86 30.32 4.07
CA GLU A 19 5.09 28.87 4.10
C GLU A 19 4.85 28.28 5.50
N GLU A 20 5.41 28.89 6.56
CA GLU A 20 5.22 28.49 7.94
C GLU A 20 3.74 28.59 8.37
N ARG A 21 3.06 29.68 8.01
CA ARG A 21 1.64 29.85 8.34
C ARG A 21 0.76 28.82 7.62
N LEU A 22 0.97 28.63 6.32
CA LEU A 22 0.22 27.66 5.53
C LEU A 22 0.46 26.23 6.03
N SER A 23 1.70 25.89 6.36
CA SER A 23 2.04 24.61 6.97
C SER A 23 1.26 24.37 8.26
N ALA A 24 1.27 25.32 9.20
CA ALA A 24 0.54 25.18 10.47
C ALA A 24 -0.98 25.01 10.29
N GLU A 25 -1.60 25.80 9.40
CA GLU A 25 -3.03 25.72 9.10
C GLU A 25 -3.40 24.39 8.42
N LEU A 26 -2.58 23.93 7.47
CA LEU A 26 -2.78 22.66 6.79
C LEU A 26 -2.57 21.47 7.72
N THR A 27 -1.55 21.48 8.58
CA THR A 27 -1.37 20.43 9.61
C THR A 27 -2.61 20.35 10.51
N ALA A 28 -3.10 21.49 11.01
CA ALA A 28 -4.29 21.51 11.85
C ALA A 28 -5.53 20.99 11.10
N PHE A 29 -5.69 21.35 9.83
CA PHE A 29 -6.77 20.85 8.98
C PHE A 29 -6.66 19.35 8.71
N ASN A 30 -5.49 18.86 8.32
CA ASN A 30 -5.21 17.46 8.00
C ASN A 30 -5.42 16.56 9.22
N ASN A 31 -4.95 16.99 10.40
CA ASN A 31 -5.16 16.25 11.65
C ASN A 31 -6.64 16.09 11.98
N ARG A 32 -7.46 17.12 11.75
CA ARG A 32 -8.93 17.03 11.93
C ARG A 32 -9.57 16.13 10.88
N ALA A 33 -9.12 16.20 9.64
CA ALA A 33 -9.69 15.44 8.52
C ALA A 33 -9.39 13.93 8.62
N THR A 34 -8.22 13.57 9.16
CA THR A 34 -7.76 12.18 9.22
C THR A 34 -7.90 11.53 10.59
N GLY A 35 -7.99 12.33 11.66
CA GLY A 35 -7.89 11.83 13.03
C GLY A 35 -6.48 11.39 13.43
N ALA A 36 -5.47 11.59 12.59
CA ALA A 36 -4.07 11.28 12.86
C ALA A 36 -3.27 12.57 13.04
N ALA A 37 -2.66 12.75 14.21
CA ALA A 37 -1.88 13.94 14.57
C ALA A 37 -0.42 13.60 14.93
N ASP A 38 0.06 12.47 14.44
CA ASP A 38 1.36 11.86 14.71
C ASP A 38 2.36 12.03 13.56
N GLU A 39 2.13 13.01 12.68
CA GLU A 39 3.06 13.35 11.60
C GLU A 39 4.44 13.72 12.19
N THR A 40 5.49 13.04 11.72
CA THR A 40 6.85 13.30 12.19
C THR A 40 7.91 12.88 11.17
N ASP A 41 9.01 13.63 11.14
CA ASP A 41 10.14 13.34 10.26
C ASP A 41 10.91 12.09 10.69
N MET A 42 11.59 11.48 9.71
CA MET A 42 12.60 10.46 9.94
C MET A 42 13.87 10.80 9.18
N SER A 43 15.00 10.43 9.77
CA SER A 43 16.29 10.52 9.10
C SER A 43 17.19 9.34 9.45
N VAL A 44 17.92 8.86 8.46
CA VAL A 44 18.98 7.85 8.61
C VAL A 44 20.25 8.45 8.02
N ARG A 45 21.34 8.44 8.79
CA ARG A 45 22.62 8.96 8.32
C ARG A 45 23.75 7.98 8.60
N VAL A 46 24.74 7.98 7.71
CA VAL A 46 25.99 7.25 7.84
C VAL A 46 27.12 8.27 7.77
N THR A 47 28.01 8.25 8.75
CA THR A 47 29.23 9.06 8.78
C THR A 47 30.46 8.17 8.75
N ASP A 48 31.57 8.67 8.22
CA ASP A 48 32.88 8.00 8.32
C ASP A 48 33.57 8.31 9.66
N ALA A 49 34.82 7.87 9.81
CA ALA A 49 35.59 8.01 11.04
C ALA A 49 35.90 9.47 11.39
N ASP A 50 35.91 10.36 10.39
CA ASP A 50 36.17 11.79 10.57
C ASP A 50 34.87 12.58 10.85
N GLY A 51 33.71 11.89 10.84
CA GLY A 51 32.39 12.48 11.07
C GLY A 51 31.73 13.04 9.81
N GLU A 52 32.34 12.85 8.64
CA GLU A 52 31.82 13.36 7.37
C GLU A 52 30.66 12.51 6.85
N LEU A 53 29.69 13.14 6.19
CA LEU A 53 28.51 12.45 5.67
C LEU A 53 28.90 11.52 4.51
N VAL A 54 28.64 10.23 4.68
CA VAL A 54 28.82 9.18 3.67
C VAL A 54 27.53 8.93 2.90
N ALA A 55 26.41 8.85 3.61
CA ALA A 55 25.11 8.59 3.00
C ALA A 55 23.98 9.06 3.93
N GLY A 56 22.84 9.43 3.36
CA GLY A 56 21.68 9.87 4.14
C GLY A 56 20.35 9.59 3.45
N LEU A 57 19.31 9.42 4.26
CA LEU A 57 17.91 9.34 3.85
C LEU A 57 17.08 10.22 4.78
N THR A 58 16.18 11.02 4.22
CA THR A 58 15.12 11.72 4.98
C THR A 58 13.75 11.29 4.49
N GLY A 59 12.76 11.38 5.37
CA GLY A 59 11.39 10.98 5.09
C GLY A 59 10.46 11.46 6.19
N TRP A 60 9.22 10.98 6.15
CA TRP A 60 8.17 11.30 7.10
C TRP A 60 7.33 10.06 7.40
N SER A 61 6.64 10.07 8.53
CA SER A 61 5.58 9.13 8.87
C SER A 61 4.35 9.88 9.34
N TRP A 62 3.15 9.42 8.99
CA TRP A 62 1.88 9.97 9.44
C TRP A 62 0.81 8.87 9.43
N GLY A 63 0.20 8.59 10.57
CA GLY A 63 -0.65 7.42 10.76
C GLY A 63 0.07 6.12 10.37
N ASP A 64 -0.56 5.34 9.49
CA ASP A 64 0.02 4.09 8.99
C ASP A 64 0.93 4.28 7.75
N CYS A 65 1.16 5.53 7.33
CA CYS A 65 1.89 5.86 6.12
C CYS A 65 3.30 6.36 6.43
N ALA A 66 4.25 6.01 5.57
CA ALA A 66 5.57 6.64 5.52
C ALA A 66 5.93 7.08 4.10
N GLY A 67 6.84 8.03 3.98
CA GLY A 67 7.35 8.50 2.70
C GLY A 67 8.84 8.82 2.77
N ILE A 68 9.54 8.63 1.64
CA ILE A 68 10.93 9.03 1.47
C ILE A 68 10.97 10.37 0.73
N ASN A 69 11.67 11.34 1.30
CA ASN A 69 11.87 12.66 0.70
C ASN A 69 13.16 12.70 -0.12
N MET A 70 14.28 12.25 0.47
CA MET A 70 15.59 12.32 -0.16
C MET A 70 16.42 11.10 0.19
N VAL A 71 17.22 10.63 -0.78
CA VAL A 71 18.26 9.62 -0.57
C VAL A 71 19.52 10.08 -1.28
N TRP A 72 20.65 10.02 -0.60
CA TRP A 72 21.93 10.38 -1.16
C TRP A 72 23.05 9.49 -0.64
N VAL A 73 23.99 9.17 -1.53
CA VAL A 73 25.22 8.45 -1.22
C VAL A 73 26.36 9.20 -1.88
N ARG A 74 27.39 9.51 -1.08
CA ARG A 74 28.63 10.15 -1.52
C ARG A 74 29.24 9.34 -2.67
N GLU A 75 29.72 10.04 -3.69
CA GLU A 75 30.08 9.43 -4.98
C GLU A 75 31.13 8.32 -4.86
N ASP A 76 32.17 8.54 -4.07
CA ASP A 76 33.24 7.59 -3.75
C ASP A 76 32.77 6.36 -2.96
N ARG A 77 31.57 6.41 -2.38
CA ARG A 77 30.98 5.34 -1.57
C ARG A 77 29.81 4.64 -2.26
N ARG A 78 29.51 4.99 -3.52
CA ARG A 78 28.44 4.32 -4.29
C ARG A 78 28.81 2.86 -4.58
N SER A 79 27.80 2.05 -4.86
CA SER A 79 27.95 0.60 -5.12
C SER A 79 28.48 -0.24 -3.94
N GLU A 80 28.73 0.34 -2.76
CA GLU A 80 29.03 -0.39 -1.51
C GLU A 80 27.76 -0.90 -0.78
N GLY A 81 26.58 -0.68 -1.36
CA GLY A 81 25.30 -1.11 -0.79
C GLY A 81 24.70 -0.16 0.25
N TRP A 82 25.24 1.06 0.43
CA TRP A 82 24.70 2.05 1.37
C TRP A 82 23.24 2.41 1.12
N GLY A 83 22.83 2.59 -0.15
CA GLY A 83 21.43 2.89 -0.49
C GLY A 83 20.46 1.84 0.08
N GLY A 84 20.77 0.54 -0.10
CA GLY A 84 19.93 -0.53 0.43
C GLY A 84 19.93 -0.61 1.96
N ARG A 85 21.04 -0.25 2.61
CA ARG A 85 21.13 -0.18 4.08
C ARG A 85 20.29 0.98 4.64
N LEU A 86 20.37 2.15 4.02
CA LEU A 86 19.55 3.32 4.38
C LEU A 86 18.07 3.01 4.23
N LEU A 87 17.68 2.41 3.09
CA LEU A 87 16.30 2.05 2.81
C LEU A 87 15.75 1.06 3.84
N ARG A 88 16.48 -0.02 4.15
CA ARG A 88 16.07 -0.98 5.19
C ARG A 88 15.91 -0.32 6.56
N ALA A 89 16.85 0.53 6.97
CA ALA A 89 16.76 1.23 8.25
C ALA A 89 15.53 2.16 8.31
N ALA A 90 15.21 2.84 7.20
CA ALA A 90 14.02 3.68 7.11
C ALA A 90 12.72 2.84 7.15
N GLU A 91 12.68 1.71 6.45
CA GLU A 91 11.53 0.80 6.49
C GLU A 91 11.34 0.18 7.89
N GLU A 92 12.41 -0.18 8.58
CA GLU A 92 12.37 -0.67 9.97
C GLU A 92 11.85 0.40 10.93
N GLU A 93 12.31 1.64 10.79
CA GLU A 93 11.82 2.77 11.58
C GLU A 93 10.33 3.05 11.30
N ALA A 94 9.92 3.01 10.03
CA ALA A 94 8.51 3.15 9.64
C ALA A 94 7.65 2.05 10.29
N ARG A 95 8.08 0.77 10.24
CA ARG A 95 7.38 -0.33 10.93
C ARG A 95 7.31 -0.12 12.43
N ARG A 96 8.38 0.38 13.06
CA ARG A 96 8.42 0.69 14.50
C ARG A 96 7.41 1.78 14.88
N ARG A 97 7.13 2.72 13.97
CA ARG A 97 6.11 3.76 14.12
C ARG A 97 4.69 3.29 13.81
N GLY A 98 4.51 2.02 13.45
CA GLY A 98 3.21 1.46 13.09
C GLY A 98 2.82 1.64 11.63
N CYS A 99 3.73 2.14 10.78
CA CYS A 99 3.46 2.27 9.36
C CYS A 99 3.33 0.91 8.68
N THR A 100 2.30 0.77 7.85
CA THR A 100 1.98 -0.42 7.05
C THR A 100 2.41 -0.26 5.59
N GLN A 101 2.78 0.95 5.19
CA GLN A 101 3.13 1.28 3.82
C GLN A 101 4.18 2.38 3.72
N MET A 102 4.94 2.39 2.62
CA MET A 102 5.90 3.44 2.31
C MET A 102 5.81 3.87 0.86
N SER A 103 5.94 5.16 0.59
CA SER A 103 5.96 5.72 -0.77
C SER A 103 7.22 6.54 -1.05
N VAL A 104 7.55 6.70 -2.33
CA VAL A 104 8.66 7.55 -2.79
C VAL A 104 8.42 7.97 -4.23
N SER A 105 8.84 9.19 -4.60
CA SER A 105 8.99 9.55 -6.01
C SER A 105 10.46 9.60 -6.40
N SER A 106 10.76 9.19 -7.63
CA SER A 106 12.13 9.12 -8.14
C SER A 106 12.14 9.42 -9.63
N PHE A 107 12.98 10.36 -10.04
CA PHE A 107 13.21 10.58 -11.46
C PHE A 107 13.93 9.40 -12.13
N SER A 108 13.78 9.28 -13.45
CA SER A 108 14.43 8.24 -14.27
C SER A 108 15.96 8.23 -14.15
N PHE A 109 16.57 9.38 -13.86
CA PHE A 109 18.02 9.52 -13.59
C PHE A 109 18.41 9.28 -12.12
N GLN A 110 17.44 9.10 -11.21
CA GLN A 110 17.64 8.84 -9.79
C GLN A 110 17.42 7.35 -9.42
N ALA A 111 17.83 6.44 -10.30
CA ALA A 111 17.80 5.00 -10.09
C ALA A 111 16.41 4.43 -9.73
N PRO A 112 15.38 4.54 -10.59
CA PRO A 112 14.08 3.90 -10.34
C PRO A 112 14.18 2.37 -10.15
N GLU A 113 15.14 1.73 -10.83
CA GLU A 113 15.46 0.29 -10.65
C GLU A 113 15.99 -0.06 -9.26
N PHE A 114 16.51 0.91 -8.50
CA PHE A 114 16.87 0.70 -7.10
C PHE A 114 15.63 0.36 -6.28
N TYR A 115 14.56 1.14 -6.39
CA TYR A 115 13.33 0.92 -5.62
C TYR A 115 12.60 -0.36 -6.05
N ARG A 116 12.53 -0.64 -7.37
CA ARG A 116 11.94 -1.90 -7.88
C ARG A 116 12.61 -3.14 -7.29
N ARG A 117 13.95 -3.17 -7.26
CA ARG A 117 14.72 -4.27 -6.66
C ARG A 117 14.53 -4.41 -5.15
N HIS A 118 14.00 -3.39 -4.47
CA HIS A 118 13.67 -3.43 -3.05
C HIS A 118 12.17 -3.65 -2.80
N GLY A 119 11.41 -4.10 -3.81
CA GLY A 119 10.01 -4.48 -3.67
C GLY A 119 9.03 -3.31 -3.69
N TYR A 120 9.44 -2.16 -4.23
CA TYR A 120 8.52 -1.06 -4.50
C TYR A 120 7.85 -1.24 -5.87
N LEU A 121 6.53 -1.11 -5.88
CA LEU A 121 5.66 -1.15 -7.04
C LEU A 121 5.51 0.24 -7.66
N ASP A 122 5.53 0.31 -8.99
CA ASP A 122 5.32 1.55 -9.74
C ASP A 122 3.81 1.87 -9.76
N THR A 123 3.41 2.96 -9.13
CA THR A 123 1.99 3.35 -8.98
C THR A 123 1.61 4.53 -9.88
N GLY A 124 2.58 5.22 -10.47
CA GLY A 124 2.33 6.35 -11.34
C GLY A 124 3.59 6.84 -12.04
N ARG A 125 3.40 7.43 -13.22
CA ARG A 125 4.48 8.03 -14.01
C ARG A 125 4.04 9.37 -14.58
N ARG A 126 4.93 10.36 -14.51
CA ARG A 126 4.74 11.66 -15.15
C ARG A 126 5.89 11.94 -16.11
N GLU A 127 5.56 12.03 -17.38
CA GLU A 127 6.49 12.42 -18.45
C GLU A 127 6.73 13.94 -18.46
N GLY A 128 7.72 14.38 -19.23
CA GLY A 128 8.00 15.82 -19.44
C GLY A 128 8.97 16.43 -18.43
N ILE A 129 9.68 15.62 -17.65
CA ILE A 129 10.77 16.12 -16.81
C ILE A 129 11.93 16.57 -17.71
N PRO A 130 12.64 17.67 -17.37
CA PRO A 130 13.71 18.22 -18.19
C PRO A 130 14.68 17.15 -18.70
N GLY A 131 15.03 17.23 -19.99
CA GLY A 131 15.86 16.22 -20.66
C GLY A 131 15.11 14.96 -21.11
N GLY A 132 13.77 15.00 -21.17
CA GLY A 132 12.96 13.84 -21.57
C GLY A 132 12.84 12.76 -20.48
N ASN A 133 13.08 13.16 -19.24
CA ASN A 133 13.04 12.27 -18.09
C ASN A 133 11.59 12.02 -17.62
N VAL A 134 11.44 11.04 -16.75
CA VAL A 134 10.16 10.63 -16.16
C VAL A 134 10.26 10.69 -14.65
N ASP A 135 9.20 11.15 -13.99
CA ASP A 135 9.02 11.04 -12.54
C ASP A 135 8.21 9.78 -12.23
N HIS A 136 8.81 8.83 -11.52
CA HIS A 136 8.18 7.59 -11.11
C HIS A 136 7.69 7.70 -9.67
N HIS A 137 6.45 7.34 -9.42
CA HIS A 137 5.87 7.20 -8.10
C HIS A 137 5.84 5.73 -7.72
N PHE A 138 6.30 5.45 -6.52
CA PHE A 138 6.48 4.11 -6.00
C PHE A 138 5.75 3.94 -4.68
N TRP A 139 5.29 2.72 -4.44
CA TRP A 139 4.65 2.30 -3.21
C TRP A 139 5.14 0.91 -2.81
N LYS A 140 5.26 0.65 -1.52
CA LYS A 140 5.59 -0.65 -0.97
C LYS A 140 4.75 -0.92 0.27
N SER A 141 4.15 -2.11 0.34
CA SER A 141 3.63 -2.64 1.59
C SER A 141 4.79 -2.94 2.56
N LEU A 142 4.73 -2.38 3.76
CA LEU A 142 5.63 -2.74 4.86
C LEU A 142 5.07 -3.90 5.69
N VAL A 143 3.78 -4.20 5.55
CA VAL A 143 3.17 -5.40 6.13
C VAL A 143 3.75 -6.60 5.40
N THR A 144 4.62 -7.32 6.10
CA THR A 144 5.06 -8.63 5.65
C THR A 144 3.98 -9.62 6.07
N ASP A 145 3.52 -10.41 5.11
CA ASP A 145 2.75 -11.59 5.45
C ASP A 145 3.62 -12.49 6.33
N PRO A 146 3.10 -13.00 7.45
CA PRO A 146 3.77 -14.07 8.18
C PRO A 146 4.16 -15.16 7.17
N ALA A 147 5.31 -15.80 7.33
CA ALA A 147 5.74 -16.88 6.43
C ALA A 147 4.71 -18.03 6.29
N ALA A 148 3.77 -18.13 7.23
CA ALA A 148 2.68 -19.10 7.23
C ALA A 148 1.41 -18.64 6.47
N ALA A 149 1.28 -17.33 6.19
CA ALA A 149 0.09 -16.77 5.58
C ALA A 149 -0.04 -17.21 4.12
N VAL A 150 -1.29 -17.36 3.69
CA VAL A 150 -1.63 -17.85 2.36
C VAL A 150 -2.58 -16.84 1.71
N ARG A 151 -2.27 -16.43 0.49
CA ARG A 151 -3.14 -15.59 -0.32
C ARG A 151 -3.69 -16.40 -1.48
N LEU A 152 -4.99 -16.25 -1.72
CA LEU A 152 -5.76 -17.03 -2.66
C LEU A 152 -6.54 -16.11 -3.59
N VAL A 153 -6.61 -16.48 -4.86
CA VAL A 153 -7.58 -15.95 -5.81
C VAL A 153 -8.65 -17.02 -6.04
N ALA A 154 -9.88 -16.73 -5.64
CA ALA A 154 -11.04 -17.57 -5.94
C ALA A 154 -11.81 -16.99 -7.12
N LEU A 155 -11.93 -17.76 -8.19
CA LEU A 155 -12.82 -17.51 -9.32
C LEU A 155 -14.11 -18.28 -9.05
N VAL A 156 -15.20 -17.54 -8.82
CA VAL A 156 -16.51 -18.10 -8.47
C VAL A 156 -17.46 -17.88 -9.63
N GLU A 157 -17.94 -18.97 -10.22
CA GLU A 157 -18.94 -18.96 -11.27
C GLU A 157 -20.32 -19.24 -10.69
N LEU A 158 -21.22 -18.27 -10.86
CA LEU A 158 -22.60 -18.35 -10.41
C LEU A 158 -23.44 -19.08 -11.49
N PRO A 159 -24.25 -20.10 -11.13
CA PRO A 159 -25.02 -20.85 -12.11
C PRO A 159 -26.02 -19.96 -12.87
N PRO A 160 -26.18 -20.16 -14.20
CA PRO A 160 -27.22 -19.48 -14.96
C PRO A 160 -28.62 -19.83 -14.39
N GLY A 161 -29.29 -18.85 -13.80
CA GLY A 161 -30.62 -19.02 -13.19
C GLY A 161 -30.64 -19.14 -11.67
N ALA A 162 -29.49 -19.12 -10.99
CA ALA A 162 -29.39 -19.12 -9.52
C ALA A 162 -28.37 -18.07 -9.02
N VAL A 163 -28.28 -16.93 -9.71
CA VAL A 163 -27.27 -15.90 -9.45
C VAL A 163 -27.46 -15.25 -8.09
N GLU A 164 -28.71 -15.02 -7.67
CA GLU A 164 -29.01 -14.37 -6.38
C GLU A 164 -28.76 -15.32 -5.22
N GLU A 165 -29.18 -16.57 -5.34
CA GLU A 165 -28.93 -17.63 -4.36
C GLU A 165 -27.44 -17.91 -4.21
N GLY A 166 -26.72 -18.01 -5.33
CA GLY A 166 -25.27 -18.17 -5.34
C GLY A 166 -24.55 -16.99 -4.66
N ARG A 167 -24.99 -15.75 -4.90
CA ARG A 167 -24.45 -14.56 -4.21
C ARG A 167 -24.71 -14.59 -2.71
N ALA A 168 -25.93 -14.92 -2.30
CA ALA A 168 -26.29 -15.03 -0.90
C ALA A 168 -25.46 -16.12 -0.20
N TYR A 169 -25.19 -17.23 -0.88
CA TYR A 169 -24.27 -18.26 -0.40
C TYR A 169 -22.85 -17.72 -0.25
N GLU A 170 -22.30 -17.03 -1.26
CA GLU A 170 -20.96 -16.44 -1.19
C GLU A 170 -20.85 -15.43 -0.05
N ASP A 171 -21.82 -14.52 0.12
CA ASP A 171 -21.83 -13.55 1.21
C ASP A 171 -21.75 -14.23 2.58
N ARG A 172 -22.50 -15.33 2.76
CA ARG A 172 -22.47 -16.11 4.00
C ARG A 172 -21.13 -16.82 4.20
N VAL A 173 -20.60 -17.50 3.19
CA VAL A 173 -19.33 -18.21 3.27
C VAL A 173 -18.16 -17.25 3.53
N LEU A 174 -18.12 -16.11 2.86
CA LEU A 174 -17.11 -15.08 3.08
C LEU A 174 -17.21 -14.49 4.50
N GLY A 175 -18.42 -14.42 5.07
CA GLY A 175 -18.65 -14.04 6.47
C GLY A 175 -18.08 -15.03 7.50
N LEU A 176 -17.83 -16.29 7.12
CA LEU A 176 -17.24 -17.30 8.01
C LEU A 176 -15.72 -17.20 8.13
N LEU A 177 -15.06 -16.58 7.14
CA LEU A 177 -13.59 -16.58 7.02
C LEU A 177 -12.89 -16.07 8.27
N GLY A 178 -13.44 -15.04 8.92
CA GLY A 178 -12.87 -14.43 10.13
C GLY A 178 -12.69 -15.42 11.28
N ARG A 179 -13.53 -16.46 11.38
CA ARG A 179 -13.41 -17.53 12.41
C ARG A 179 -12.12 -18.34 12.27
N HIS A 180 -11.53 -18.33 11.08
CA HIS A 180 -10.38 -19.14 10.70
C HIS A 180 -9.13 -18.30 10.38
N GLY A 181 -9.11 -17.03 10.83
CA GLY A 181 -8.02 -16.09 10.51
C GLY A 181 -7.99 -15.70 9.03
N GLY A 182 -9.14 -15.78 8.34
CA GLY A 182 -9.29 -15.41 6.94
C GLY A 182 -10.00 -14.08 6.76
N ARG A 183 -9.67 -13.35 5.69
CA ARG A 183 -10.42 -12.14 5.27
C ARG A 183 -10.41 -11.97 3.76
N VAL A 184 -11.43 -11.30 3.24
CA VAL A 184 -11.48 -10.85 1.85
C VAL A 184 -10.74 -9.53 1.75
N GLU A 185 -9.72 -9.48 0.91
CA GLU A 185 -8.96 -8.25 0.64
C GLU A 185 -9.51 -7.50 -0.56
N ARG A 186 -9.97 -8.22 -1.59
CA ARG A 186 -10.69 -7.65 -2.72
C ARG A 186 -11.81 -8.56 -3.18
N ARG A 187 -12.91 -7.96 -3.61
CA ARG A 187 -14.02 -8.65 -4.25
C ARG A 187 -14.40 -7.87 -5.51
N LEU A 188 -14.33 -8.56 -6.63
CA LEU A 188 -14.57 -8.02 -7.96
C LEU A 188 -15.62 -8.87 -8.67
N ARG A 189 -16.22 -8.33 -9.72
CA ARG A 189 -17.21 -9.03 -10.53
C ARG A 189 -17.01 -8.71 -12.01
N THR A 190 -17.25 -9.69 -12.87
CA THR A 190 -17.30 -9.48 -14.32
C THR A 190 -18.48 -8.59 -14.69
N GLY A 191 -18.39 -7.92 -15.85
CA GLY A 191 -19.43 -6.99 -16.30
C GLY A 191 -20.80 -7.65 -16.54
N ASP A 192 -20.83 -8.95 -16.83
CA ASP A 192 -22.06 -9.75 -16.97
C ASP A 192 -22.64 -10.20 -15.62
N GLY A 193 -21.93 -9.96 -14.52
CA GLY A 193 -22.35 -10.25 -13.18
C GLY A 193 -22.34 -11.73 -12.78
N ARG A 194 -21.82 -12.63 -13.63
CA ARG A 194 -21.87 -14.09 -13.44
C ARG A 194 -20.64 -14.69 -12.78
N THR A 195 -19.51 -14.00 -12.86
CA THR A 195 -18.28 -14.44 -12.20
C THR A 195 -17.86 -13.43 -11.15
N GLU A 196 -17.58 -13.92 -9.95
CA GLU A 196 -16.90 -13.14 -8.92
C GLU A 196 -15.43 -13.56 -8.83
N VAL A 197 -14.58 -12.57 -8.54
CA VAL A 197 -13.16 -12.79 -8.26
C VAL A 197 -12.90 -12.29 -6.85
N HIS A 198 -12.48 -13.19 -5.96
CA HIS A 198 -12.14 -12.85 -4.59
C HIS A 198 -10.64 -13.00 -4.39
N VAL A 199 -10.01 -11.96 -3.85
CA VAL A 199 -8.66 -12.05 -3.29
C VAL A 199 -8.84 -12.25 -1.79
N ILE A 200 -8.46 -13.41 -1.30
CA ILE A 200 -8.67 -13.85 0.09
C ILE A 200 -7.30 -14.09 0.71
N ARG A 201 -7.13 -13.67 1.95
CA ARG A 201 -5.94 -13.97 2.74
C ARG A 201 -6.34 -14.80 3.96
N PHE A 202 -5.51 -15.77 4.30
CA PHE A 202 -5.50 -16.43 5.60
C PHE A 202 -4.17 -16.20 6.31
N ASP A 203 -4.21 -16.04 7.63
CA ASP A 203 -3.01 -15.88 8.45
C ASP A 203 -2.15 -17.16 8.48
N THR A 204 -2.76 -18.33 8.25
CA THR A 204 -2.06 -19.62 8.14
C THR A 204 -2.71 -20.56 7.11
N ARG A 205 -1.93 -21.49 6.54
CA ARG A 205 -2.46 -22.63 5.74
C ARG A 205 -3.51 -23.44 6.50
N ALA A 206 -3.28 -23.71 7.79
CA ALA A 206 -4.22 -24.45 8.64
C ALA A 206 -5.56 -23.71 8.78
N GLY A 207 -5.55 -22.38 8.85
CA GLY A 207 -6.76 -21.55 8.83
C GLY A 207 -7.55 -21.72 7.53
N TYR A 208 -6.86 -21.71 6.37
CA TYR A 208 -7.50 -21.98 5.09
C TYR A 208 -8.16 -23.38 5.04
N GLU A 209 -7.43 -24.42 5.45
CA GLU A 209 -7.94 -25.80 5.47
C GLU A 209 -9.14 -25.95 6.43
N SER A 210 -9.08 -25.32 7.60
CA SER A 210 -10.16 -25.27 8.58
C SER A 210 -11.40 -24.56 8.02
N ALA A 211 -11.23 -23.47 7.27
CA ALA A 211 -12.34 -22.76 6.63
C ALA A 211 -13.04 -23.59 5.55
N LEU A 212 -12.28 -24.39 4.78
CA LEU A 212 -12.87 -25.31 3.80
C LEU A 212 -13.71 -26.41 4.49
N ALA A 213 -13.25 -26.87 5.65
CA ALA A 213 -13.90 -27.90 6.46
C ALA A 213 -14.98 -27.37 7.42
N ASP A 214 -15.26 -26.07 7.43
CA ASP A 214 -16.23 -25.46 8.34
C ASP A 214 -17.62 -26.13 8.18
N PRO A 215 -18.23 -26.68 9.26
CA PRO A 215 -19.50 -27.38 9.16
C PRO A 215 -20.65 -26.51 8.64
N GLU A 216 -20.66 -25.22 8.96
CA GLU A 216 -21.67 -24.28 8.47
C GLU A 216 -21.51 -24.06 6.97
N ARG A 217 -20.27 -23.92 6.49
CA ARG A 217 -19.97 -23.86 5.05
C ARG A 217 -20.44 -25.12 4.32
N LEU A 218 -20.13 -26.31 4.86
CA LEU A 218 -20.54 -27.58 4.26
C LEU A 218 -22.07 -27.73 4.21
N ALA A 219 -22.76 -27.38 5.30
CA ALA A 219 -24.21 -27.39 5.36
C ALA A 219 -24.84 -26.40 4.36
N LEU A 220 -24.27 -25.19 4.25
CA LEU A 220 -24.72 -24.19 3.28
C LEU A 220 -24.59 -24.68 1.84
N ARG A 221 -23.45 -25.31 1.52
CA ARG A 221 -23.22 -25.84 0.18
C ARG A 221 -24.18 -26.98 -0.13
N ALA A 222 -24.40 -27.90 0.82
CA ALA A 222 -25.34 -29.00 0.66
C ALA A 222 -26.79 -28.52 0.47
N ALA A 223 -27.20 -27.46 1.18
CA ALA A 223 -28.54 -26.87 1.05
C ALA A 223 -28.79 -26.21 -0.31
N LEU A 224 -27.75 -25.67 -0.96
CA LEU A 224 -27.87 -25.07 -2.29
C LEU A 224 -27.97 -26.09 -3.43
N GLY A 225 -27.39 -27.30 -3.26
CA GLY A 225 -27.40 -28.33 -4.32
C GLY A 225 -26.84 -27.81 -5.65
N ASP A 226 -27.60 -27.96 -6.73
CA ASP A 226 -27.22 -27.52 -8.09
C ASP A 226 -27.12 -25.99 -8.25
N ALA A 227 -27.68 -25.21 -7.31
CA ALA A 227 -27.52 -23.77 -7.26
C ALA A 227 -26.16 -23.34 -6.68
N ALA A 228 -25.36 -24.27 -6.14
CA ALA A 228 -24.07 -23.95 -5.54
C ALA A 228 -23.08 -23.42 -6.59
N PRO A 229 -22.39 -22.30 -6.32
CA PRO A 229 -21.36 -21.80 -7.20
C PRO A 229 -20.22 -22.81 -7.41
N THR A 230 -19.65 -22.76 -8.61
CA THR A 230 -18.41 -23.48 -8.94
C THR A 230 -17.24 -22.58 -8.62
N THR A 231 -16.29 -23.06 -7.82
CA THR A 231 -15.14 -22.26 -7.37
C THR A 231 -13.84 -22.89 -7.84
N ARG A 232 -13.00 -22.11 -8.48
CA ARG A 232 -11.59 -22.45 -8.74
C ARG A 232 -10.71 -21.56 -7.87
N VAL A 233 -9.85 -22.16 -7.05
CA VAL A 233 -8.94 -21.44 -6.15
C VAL A 233 -7.51 -21.58 -6.64
N LEU A 234 -6.78 -20.47 -6.67
CA LEU A 234 -5.35 -20.39 -6.99
C LEU A 234 -4.62 -19.77 -5.80
N GLU A 235 -3.54 -20.39 -5.35
CA GLU A 235 -2.62 -19.76 -4.42
C GLU A 235 -1.72 -18.78 -5.18
N VAL A 236 -1.53 -17.57 -4.65
CA VAL A 236 -0.82 -16.49 -5.32
C VAL A 236 0.12 -15.76 -4.37
N GLU A 237 1.18 -15.18 -4.93
CA GLU A 237 2.09 -14.27 -4.24
C GLU A 237 2.07 -12.91 -4.94
N GLU A 238 2.30 -11.83 -4.20
CA GLU A 238 2.51 -10.50 -4.80
C GLU A 238 3.89 -10.47 -5.48
N VAL A 239 3.95 -9.93 -6.70
CA VAL A 239 5.16 -9.87 -7.54
C VAL A 239 5.59 -8.44 -7.78
#